data_AF-A0A7Y1TAN5-F1
#
_entry.id   AF-A0A7Y1TAN5-F1
#
_cell.length_a   1.000
_cell.length_b   1.000
_cell.length_c   1.000
_cell.angle_alpha   90.00
_cell.angle_beta   90.00
_cell.angle_gamma   90.00
#
_symmetry.space_group_name_H-M   'P 1'
#
loop_
_entity.id
_entity.type
_entity.pdbx_description
1 polymer ?
#
loop_
_entity_poly.entity_id
_entity_poly.type
_entity_poly.pdbx_seq_one_letter_code
_entity_poly.pdbx_strand_id
1 'polypeptide(L)'
;MSDQTSTVGNSGASGVVTAEQNDEQNQKQHEKNNANQIDAINQVFSLFRINYHNQFYAAYNDTETLNQAKRLWLQSLATFKQQTLLVAARDIIEQSEYLPTLHRFLAVCDRVELKLPSVRDAYLEACTASLPLANKRWSHPLVYHAAKAAGWNFLRSQSEKQALPVFSEHFVRLARELRAGAHFEQPALAVDEQVKT
;
A
#
# COMPACT_ATOMS: atom_id res chain seq x y z
N MET A 1 -14.92 -57.64 -33.67
CA MET A 1 -14.40 -56.31 -34.06
C MET A 1 -15.61 -55.39 -34.02
N SER A 2 -16.00 -54.88 -32.85
CA SER A 2 -15.40 -53.69 -32.18
C SER A 2 -15.62 -52.47 -33.08
N ASP A 3 -16.34 -51.40 -32.76
CA ASP A 3 -16.60 -50.71 -31.49
C ASP A 3 -17.76 -49.69 -31.71
N GLN A 4 -18.55 -49.40 -30.66
CA GLN A 4 -18.94 -48.05 -30.13
C GLN A 4 -19.52 -46.97 -31.08
N THR A 5 -20.52 -46.13 -30.76
CA THR A 5 -21.06 -45.63 -29.48
C THR A 5 -22.41 -44.91 -29.70
N SER A 6 -23.31 -45.08 -28.75
CA SER A 6 -24.44 -44.21 -28.45
C SER A 6 -23.99 -42.77 -28.14
N THR A 7 -24.78 -41.77 -28.53
CA THR A 7 -24.67 -40.40 -28.01
C THR A 7 -25.81 -40.16 -27.01
N VAL A 8 -25.45 -40.07 -25.73
CA VAL A 8 -26.28 -39.55 -24.63
C VAL A 8 -25.48 -38.45 -23.93
N GLY A 9 -26.15 -37.35 -23.56
CA GLY A 9 -25.65 -36.29 -22.66
C GLY A 9 -25.04 -35.10 -23.40
N ASN A 10 -25.25 -33.84 -23.00
CA ASN A 10 -25.67 -33.33 -21.71
C ASN A 10 -26.15 -31.87 -21.83
N SER A 11 -27.27 -31.60 -21.16
CA SER A 11 -27.67 -30.38 -20.44
C SER A 11 -26.91 -29.07 -20.71
N GLY A 12 -27.60 -28.12 -21.33
CA GLY A 12 -27.36 -26.68 -21.19
C GLY A 12 -28.49 -26.05 -20.38
N ALA A 13 -28.49 -26.26 -19.05
CA ALA A 13 -29.34 -25.50 -18.16
C ALA A 13 -28.76 -24.08 -18.04
N SER A 14 -29.16 -23.18 -18.95
CA SER A 14 -29.04 -21.73 -18.72
C SER A 14 -29.98 -21.35 -17.59
N GLY A 15 -29.46 -21.37 -16.37
CA GLY A 15 -30.14 -20.86 -15.19
C GLY A 15 -30.39 -19.36 -15.35
N VAL A 16 -31.65 -18.98 -15.51
CA VAL A 16 -32.13 -17.62 -15.33
C VAL A 16 -31.96 -17.29 -13.85
N VAL A 17 -30.87 -16.61 -13.50
CA VAL A 17 -30.66 -16.07 -12.15
C VAL A 17 -31.66 -14.93 -11.98
N THR A 18 -32.64 -15.09 -11.08
CA THR A 18 -33.68 -14.08 -10.84
C THR A 18 -33.11 -12.89 -10.06
N ALA A 19 -33.72 -11.71 -10.18
CA ALA A 19 -33.28 -10.49 -9.49
C ALA A 19 -33.16 -10.69 -7.96
N GLU A 20 -34.02 -11.52 -7.37
CA GLU A 20 -34.02 -11.90 -5.96
C GLU A 20 -32.75 -12.68 -5.54
N GLN A 21 -32.19 -13.51 -6.44
CA GLN A 21 -30.96 -14.26 -6.19
C GLN A 21 -29.71 -13.37 -6.22
N ASN A 22 -29.72 -12.31 -7.04
CA ASN A 22 -28.64 -11.32 -7.06
C ASN A 22 -28.63 -10.45 -5.80
N ASP A 23 -29.81 -10.08 -5.27
CA ASP A 23 -29.91 -9.26 -4.05
C ASP A 23 -29.42 -10.03 -2.81
N GLU A 24 -29.80 -11.30 -2.65
CA GLU A 24 -29.30 -12.15 -1.56
C GLU A 24 -27.78 -12.41 -1.63
N GLN A 25 -27.23 -12.61 -2.83
CA GLN A 25 -25.79 -12.81 -3.01
C GLN A 25 -25.00 -11.54 -2.70
N ASN A 26 -25.53 -10.37 -3.08
CA ASN A 26 -24.88 -9.09 -2.84
C ASN A 26 -24.90 -8.71 -1.34
N GLN A 27 -26.01 -8.99 -0.64
CA GLN A 27 -26.10 -8.83 0.83
C GLN A 27 -25.12 -9.73 1.57
N LYS A 28 -25.08 -11.03 1.25
CA LYS A 28 -24.15 -11.99 1.88
C LYS A 28 -22.69 -11.60 1.65
N GLN A 29 -22.36 -11.10 0.46
CA GLN A 29 -21.02 -10.62 0.15
C GLN A 29 -20.65 -9.34 0.93
N HIS A 30 -21.60 -8.41 1.08
CA HIS A 30 -21.40 -7.18 1.84
C HIS A 30 -21.16 -7.47 3.34
N GLU A 31 -21.97 -8.35 3.93
CA GLU A 31 -21.81 -8.82 5.31
C GLU A 31 -20.46 -9.49 5.53
N LYS A 32 -20.06 -10.38 4.60
CA LYS A 32 -18.76 -11.06 4.64
C LYS A 32 -17.59 -10.08 4.56
N ASN A 33 -17.67 -9.09 3.67
CA ASN A 33 -16.63 -8.07 3.54
C ASN A 33 -16.49 -7.25 4.83
N ASN A 34 -17.62 -6.86 5.43
CA ASN A 34 -17.63 -6.13 6.70
C ASN A 34 -17.04 -6.97 7.85
N ALA A 35 -17.44 -8.25 7.95
CA ALA A 35 -16.89 -9.18 8.93
C ALA A 35 -15.37 -9.33 8.79
N ASN A 36 -14.87 -9.49 7.56
CA ASN A 36 -13.44 -9.58 7.28
C ASN A 36 -12.68 -8.30 7.68
N GLN A 37 -13.29 -7.14 7.49
CA GLN A 37 -12.67 -5.86 7.84
C GLN A 37 -12.62 -5.64 9.36
N ILE A 38 -13.70 -6.00 10.07
CA ILE A 38 -13.74 -6.01 11.54
C ILE A 38 -12.66 -6.95 12.10
N ASP A 39 -12.54 -8.15 11.52
CA ASP A 39 -11.53 -9.11 11.92
C ASP A 39 -10.10 -8.57 11.68
N ALA A 40 -9.84 -7.96 10.53
CA ALA A 40 -8.57 -7.32 10.23
C ALA A 40 -8.18 -6.27 11.28
N ILE A 41 -9.10 -5.38 11.63
CA ILE A 41 -8.86 -4.35 12.67
C ILE A 41 -8.59 -5.01 14.03
N ASN A 42 -9.35 -6.04 14.40
CA ASN A 42 -9.13 -6.76 15.65
C ASN A 42 -7.75 -7.45 15.69
N GLN A 43 -7.30 -8.02 14.57
CA GLN A 43 -5.97 -8.59 14.45
C GLN A 43 -4.88 -7.51 14.60
N VAL A 44 -5.02 -6.36 13.93
CA VAL A 44 -4.08 -5.23 14.06
C VAL A 44 -3.96 -4.75 15.51
N PHE A 45 -5.09 -4.53 16.20
CA PHE A 45 -5.06 -4.12 17.61
C PHE A 45 -4.48 -5.21 18.52
N SER A 46 -4.68 -6.49 18.19
CA SER A 46 -4.08 -7.60 18.94
C SER A 46 -2.56 -7.61 18.78
N LEU A 47 -2.05 -7.38 17.57
CA LEU A 47 -0.62 -7.24 17.31
C LEU A 47 -0.03 -6.05 18.07
N PHE A 48 -0.70 -4.90 18.05
CA PHE A 48 -0.25 -3.72 18.79
C PHE A 48 -0.25 -3.91 20.30
N ARG A 49 -1.25 -4.60 20.85
CA ARG A 49 -1.31 -4.91 22.28
C ARG A 49 -0.14 -5.78 22.74
N ILE A 50 0.30 -6.72 21.91
CA ILE A 50 1.42 -7.60 22.23
C ILE A 50 2.76 -6.86 22.13
N ASN A 51 2.98 -6.11 21.04
CA ASN A 51 4.27 -5.46 20.76
C ASN A 51 4.48 -4.18 21.59
N TYR A 52 3.41 -3.44 21.90
CA TYR A 52 3.48 -2.15 22.60
C TYR A 52 2.84 -2.20 23.99
N HIS A 53 2.94 -3.34 24.69
CA HIS A 53 2.19 -3.64 25.93
C HIS A 53 1.94 -2.45 26.85
N ASN A 54 2.99 -1.84 27.42
CA ASN A 54 2.85 -0.72 28.35
C ASN A 54 2.14 0.50 27.73
N GLN A 55 2.55 0.91 26.52
CA GLN A 55 1.96 2.06 25.81
C GLN A 55 0.50 1.80 25.44
N PHE A 56 0.18 0.56 25.06
CA PHE A 56 -1.17 0.15 24.69
C PHE A 56 -2.12 0.23 25.89
N TYR A 57 -1.73 -0.30 27.05
CA TYR A 57 -2.56 -0.22 28.27
C TYR A 57 -2.62 1.20 28.85
N ALA A 58 -1.58 2.02 28.65
CA ALA A 58 -1.63 3.43 28.99
C ALA A 58 -2.60 4.23 28.10
N ALA A 59 -2.68 3.90 26.80
CA ALA A 59 -3.58 4.56 25.84
C ALA A 59 -5.03 4.04 25.89
N TYR A 60 -5.21 2.75 26.18
CA TYR A 60 -6.49 2.05 26.18
C TYR A 60 -6.67 1.31 27.51
N ASN A 61 -6.90 2.08 28.58
CA ASN A 61 -7.03 1.59 29.95
C ASN A 61 -8.37 0.88 30.22
N ASP A 62 -9.42 1.18 29.45
CA ASP A 62 -10.73 0.55 29.57
C ASP A 62 -11.25 0.00 28.22
N THR A 63 -12.27 -0.88 28.32
CA THR A 63 -12.83 -1.58 27.16
C THR A 63 -13.68 -0.66 26.28
N GLU A 64 -14.30 0.38 26.85
CA GLU A 64 -15.11 1.33 26.10
C GLU A 64 -14.22 2.18 25.18
N THR A 65 -13.16 2.76 25.72
CA THR A 65 -12.17 3.54 24.96
C THR A 65 -11.53 2.71 23.85
N LEU A 66 -11.16 1.45 24.14
CA LEU A 66 -10.63 0.53 23.12
C LEU A 66 -11.65 0.28 21.99
N ASN A 67 -12.92 0.07 22.33
CA ASN A 67 -13.97 -0.16 21.34
C ASN A 67 -14.27 1.09 20.52
N GLN A 68 -14.26 2.28 21.11
CA GLN A 68 -14.40 3.55 20.40
C GLN A 68 -13.25 3.74 19.40
N ALA A 69 -12.00 3.48 19.81
CA ALA A 69 -10.83 3.55 18.94
C ALA A 69 -10.95 2.57 17.76
N LYS A 70 -11.33 1.32 18.01
CA LYS A 70 -11.54 0.32 16.94
C LYS A 70 -12.62 0.76 15.94
N ARG A 71 -13.74 1.34 16.40
CA ARG A 71 -14.79 1.86 15.50
C ARG A 71 -14.27 3.01 14.64
N LEU A 72 -13.53 3.94 15.23
CA LEU A 72 -12.91 5.05 14.50
C LEU A 72 -11.95 4.55 13.42
N TRP A 73 -11.10 3.57 13.77
CA TRP A 73 -10.17 2.95 12.83
C TRP A 73 -10.90 2.20 11.72
N LEU A 74 -11.93 1.42 12.05
CA LEU A 74 -12.73 0.69 11.07
C LEU A 74 -13.37 1.65 10.04
N GLN A 75 -13.95 2.76 10.50
CA GLN A 75 -14.53 3.77 9.62
C GLN A 75 -13.47 4.45 8.75
N SER A 76 -12.33 4.83 9.33
CA SER A 76 -11.28 5.55 8.62
C SER A 76 -10.51 4.68 7.62
N LEU A 77 -10.49 3.37 7.86
CA LEU A 77 -9.76 2.39 7.03
C LEU A 77 -10.69 1.61 6.08
N ALA A 78 -11.96 2.05 5.96
CA ALA A 78 -12.99 1.41 5.16
C ALA A 78 -12.55 1.19 3.69
N THR A 79 -11.74 2.10 3.14
CA THR A 79 -11.28 2.09 1.75
C THR A 79 -10.14 1.13 1.46
N PHE A 80 -9.43 0.63 2.48
CA PHE A 80 -8.27 -0.23 2.31
C PHE A 80 -8.64 -1.71 2.37
N LYS A 81 -7.91 -2.53 1.61
CA LYS A 81 -8.04 -3.99 1.63
C LYS A 81 -7.50 -4.55 2.94
N GLN A 82 -8.10 -5.63 3.44
CA GLN A 82 -7.63 -6.36 4.64
C GLN A 82 -6.14 -6.66 4.61
N GLN A 83 -5.63 -7.15 3.46
CA GLN A 83 -4.21 -7.47 3.31
C GLN A 83 -3.31 -6.23 3.53
N THR A 84 -3.73 -5.06 3.05
CA THR A 84 -3.00 -3.80 3.24
C THR A 84 -2.87 -3.47 4.73
N LEU A 85 -3.95 -3.64 5.51
CA LEU A 85 -3.94 -3.35 6.95
C LEU A 85 -2.97 -4.24 7.71
N LEU A 86 -2.96 -5.55 7.39
CA LEU A 86 -2.08 -6.51 8.07
C LEU A 86 -0.61 -6.30 7.70
N VAL A 87 -0.31 -5.98 6.43
CA VAL A 87 1.05 -5.65 5.99
C VAL A 87 1.51 -4.35 6.64
N ALA A 88 0.67 -3.31 6.67
CA ALA A 88 0.98 -2.03 7.30
C ALA A 88 1.24 -2.17 8.81
N ALA A 89 0.49 -3.02 9.51
CA ALA A 89 0.71 -3.28 10.93
C ALA A 89 2.07 -3.94 11.21
N ARG A 90 2.47 -4.94 10.41
CA ARG A 90 3.79 -5.57 10.53
C ARG A 90 4.92 -4.58 10.26
N ASP A 91 4.78 -3.82 9.20
CA ASP A 91 5.73 -2.79 8.78
C ASP A 91 5.95 -1.72 9.86
N ILE A 92 4.89 -1.32 10.59
CA ILE A 92 5.02 -0.42 11.75
C ILE A 92 5.76 -1.08 12.91
N ILE A 93 5.45 -2.34 13.22
CA ILE A 93 6.10 -3.07 14.32
C ILE A 93 7.61 -3.20 14.08
N GLU A 94 8.02 -3.39 12.82
CA GLU A 94 9.43 -3.49 12.44
C GLU A 94 10.17 -2.14 12.46
N GLN A 95 9.46 -1.02 12.26
CA GLN A 95 10.07 0.30 12.03
C GLN A 95 9.85 1.30 13.17
N SER A 96 8.95 1.02 14.12
CA SER A 96 8.58 1.97 15.17
C SER A 96 8.55 1.32 16.54
N GLU A 97 9.27 1.93 17.48
CA GLU A 97 9.30 1.55 18.90
C GLU A 97 8.04 2.01 19.67
N TYR A 98 7.23 2.88 19.05
CA TYR A 98 6.07 3.50 19.69
C TYR A 98 4.76 3.03 19.06
N LEU A 99 3.71 3.00 19.89
CA LEU A 99 2.36 2.71 19.43
C LEU A 99 1.93 3.75 18.39
N PRO A 100 1.52 3.35 17.16
CA PRO A 100 1.19 4.29 16.11
C PRO A 100 -0.12 5.03 16.40
N THR A 101 -0.20 6.28 15.96
CA THR A 101 -1.46 7.01 15.83
C THR A 101 -2.22 6.56 14.57
N LEU A 102 -3.53 6.80 14.51
CA LEU A 102 -4.34 6.54 13.31
C LEU A 102 -3.77 7.26 12.08
N HIS A 103 -3.32 8.51 12.24
CA HIS A 103 -2.69 9.27 11.16
C HIS A 103 -1.44 8.58 10.62
N ARG A 104 -0.57 8.08 11.50
CA ARG A 104 0.61 7.34 11.10
C ARG A 104 0.25 6.03 10.39
N PHE A 105 -0.76 5.32 10.90
CA PHE A 105 -1.23 4.07 10.31
C PHE A 105 -1.82 4.27 8.90
N LEU A 106 -2.61 5.32 8.69
CA LEU A 106 -3.12 5.71 7.36
C LEU A 106 -2.00 5.96 6.36
N ALA A 107 -0.98 6.73 6.76
CA ALA A 107 0.17 7.02 5.89
C ALA A 107 0.92 5.75 5.48
N VAL A 108 1.03 4.76 6.38
CA VAL A 108 1.64 3.47 6.06
C VAL A 108 0.74 2.63 5.16
N CYS A 109 -0.58 2.62 5.39
CA CYS A 109 -1.53 1.93 4.52
C CYS A 109 -1.49 2.47 3.08
N ASP A 110 -1.47 3.79 2.91
CA ASP A 110 -1.32 4.43 1.59
C ASP A 110 0.00 4.02 0.94
N ARG A 111 1.11 4.02 1.70
CA ARG A 111 2.41 3.57 1.19
C ARG A 111 2.37 2.13 0.68
N VAL A 112 1.77 1.21 1.45
CA VAL A 112 1.66 -0.21 1.10
C VAL A 112 0.74 -0.41 -0.12
N GLU A 113 -0.40 0.29 -0.18
CA GLU A 113 -1.34 0.20 -1.30
C GLU A 113 -0.72 0.71 -2.61
N LEU A 114 0.04 1.81 -2.54
CA LEU A 114 0.78 2.38 -3.65
C LEU A 114 2.11 1.65 -3.94
N LYS A 115 2.47 0.63 -3.15
CA LYS A 115 3.73 -0.13 -3.25
C LYS A 115 4.97 0.78 -3.25
N LEU A 116 4.92 1.84 -2.45
CA LEU A 116 6.00 2.81 -2.36
C LEU A 116 7.10 2.33 -1.41
N PRO A 117 8.39 2.54 -1.75
CA PRO A 117 9.49 2.33 -0.82
C PRO A 117 9.41 3.30 0.38
N SER A 118 10.18 3.03 1.44
CA SER A 118 10.34 4.03 2.51
C SER A 118 11.00 5.29 1.96
N VAL A 119 10.72 6.45 2.57
CA VAL A 119 11.32 7.72 2.14
C VAL A 119 12.85 7.64 2.18
N ARG A 120 13.40 6.96 3.19
CA ARG A 120 14.85 6.78 3.33
C ARG A 120 15.42 5.87 2.25
N ASP A 121 14.76 4.75 1.95
CA ASP A 121 15.24 3.84 0.91
C ASP A 121 15.14 4.48 -0.48
N ALA A 122 14.06 5.21 -0.75
CA ALA A 122 13.90 6.01 -1.97
C ALA A 122 15.00 7.06 -2.11
N TYR A 123 15.34 7.75 -1.02
CA TYR A 123 16.43 8.71 -0.98
C TYR A 123 17.79 8.05 -1.25
N LEU A 124 18.08 6.93 -0.58
CA LEU A 124 19.32 6.18 -0.79
C LEU A 124 19.42 5.67 -2.24
N GLU A 125 18.31 5.19 -2.80
CA GLU A 125 18.25 4.79 -4.20
C GLU A 125 18.53 5.97 -5.15
N ALA A 126 18.02 7.16 -4.84
CA ALA A 126 18.29 8.37 -5.62
C ALA A 126 19.77 8.79 -5.55
N CYS A 127 20.36 8.78 -4.35
CA CYS A 127 21.76 9.14 -4.13
C CYS A 127 22.74 8.15 -4.79
N THR A 128 22.43 6.85 -4.77
CA THR A 128 23.26 5.78 -5.34
C THR A 128 23.03 5.56 -6.83
N ALA A 129 22.15 6.33 -7.48
CA ALA A 129 21.85 6.15 -8.89
C ALA A 129 23.02 6.56 -9.80
N SER A 130 23.56 5.57 -10.53
CA SER A 130 24.55 5.77 -11.59
C SER A 130 23.91 6.36 -12.85
N LEU A 131 24.68 7.14 -13.60
CA LEU A 131 24.25 7.67 -14.90
C LEU A 131 24.35 6.58 -15.98
N PRO A 132 23.44 6.54 -16.97
CA PRO A 132 22.29 7.42 -17.19
C PRO A 132 21.09 7.08 -16.28
N LEU A 133 20.53 8.08 -15.57
CA LEU A 133 19.43 7.90 -14.61
C LEU A 133 18.14 7.35 -15.23
N ALA A 134 17.95 7.59 -16.52
CA ALA A 134 16.81 7.09 -17.29
C ALA A 134 16.85 5.58 -17.49
N ASN A 135 18.04 4.97 -17.50
CA ASN A 135 18.22 3.55 -17.78
C ASN A 135 18.22 2.69 -16.50
N LYS A 136 18.15 3.34 -15.33
CA LYS A 136 18.07 2.66 -14.03
C LYS A 136 16.68 2.02 -13.85
N ARG A 137 16.66 0.78 -13.35
CA ARG A 137 15.42 0.14 -12.86
C ARG A 137 15.06 0.72 -11.50
N TRP A 138 14.24 1.77 -11.51
CA TRP A 138 13.73 2.40 -10.30
C TRP A 138 12.77 1.48 -9.56
N SER A 139 12.86 1.43 -8.23
CA SER A 139 11.91 0.68 -7.39
C SER A 139 10.48 1.16 -7.60
N HIS A 140 10.30 2.47 -7.79
CA HIS A 140 9.03 3.09 -8.13
C HIS A 140 9.27 4.37 -8.96
N PRO A 141 8.46 4.67 -10.00
CA PRO A 141 8.64 5.88 -10.84
C PRO A 141 8.69 7.18 -10.03
N LEU A 142 7.93 7.22 -8.93
CA LEU A 142 7.88 8.35 -8.01
C LEU A 142 9.25 8.70 -7.40
N VAL A 143 10.15 7.73 -7.22
CA VAL A 143 11.52 7.98 -6.72
C VAL A 143 12.29 8.86 -7.70
N TYR A 144 12.20 8.55 -9.00
CA TYR A 144 12.83 9.33 -10.05
C TYR A 144 12.27 10.76 -10.10
N HIS A 145 10.94 10.91 -10.09
CA HIS A 145 10.30 12.23 -10.15
C HIS A 145 10.57 13.07 -8.90
N ALA A 146 10.57 12.46 -7.71
CA ALA A 146 10.92 13.14 -6.46
C ALA A 146 12.37 13.61 -6.46
N ALA A 147 13.30 12.76 -6.92
CA ALA A 147 14.70 13.11 -7.00
C ALA A 147 15.00 14.16 -8.07
N LYS A 148 14.28 14.12 -9.21
CA LYS A 148 14.33 15.17 -10.23
C LYS A 148 13.82 16.50 -9.68
N ALA A 149 12.73 16.51 -8.91
CA ALA A 149 12.18 17.70 -8.28
C ALA A 149 13.11 18.28 -7.20
N ALA A 150 13.74 17.43 -6.39
CA ALA A 150 14.73 17.83 -5.39
C ALA A 150 16.05 18.30 -6.01
N GLY A 151 16.36 17.86 -7.24
CA GLY A 151 17.57 18.19 -7.97
C GLY A 151 18.71 17.19 -7.72
N TRP A 152 19.10 16.47 -8.77
CA TRP A 152 20.15 15.43 -8.68
C TRP A 152 21.48 15.93 -8.14
N ASN A 153 21.90 17.14 -8.54
CA ASN A 153 23.15 17.72 -8.05
C ASN A 153 23.06 18.05 -6.56
N PHE A 154 21.93 18.57 -6.11
CA PHE A 154 21.68 18.89 -4.71
C PHE A 154 21.74 17.63 -3.84
N LEU A 155 21.07 16.55 -4.27
CA LEU A 155 21.09 15.25 -3.59
C LEU A 155 22.48 14.62 -3.51
N ARG A 156 23.37 14.90 -4.48
CA ARG A 156 24.74 14.37 -4.50
C ARG A 156 25.75 15.25 -3.76
N SER A 157 25.50 16.56 -3.69
CA SER A 157 26.43 17.52 -3.09
C SER A 157 26.22 17.74 -1.60
N GLN A 158 24.98 17.63 -1.13
CA GLN A 158 24.62 17.98 0.25
C GLN A 158 24.62 16.76 1.17
N SER A 159 24.71 17.02 2.48
CA SER A 159 24.61 15.97 3.50
C SER A 159 23.18 15.41 3.59
N GLU A 160 23.05 14.15 4.05
CA GLU A 160 21.74 13.51 4.27
C GLU A 160 20.82 14.36 5.16
N LYS A 161 21.37 15.01 6.20
CA LYS A 161 20.60 15.88 7.10
C LYS A 161 19.93 17.07 6.39
N GLN A 162 20.52 17.56 5.30
CA GLN A 162 20.00 18.71 4.55
C GLN A 162 19.16 18.26 3.35
N ALA A 163 19.59 17.20 2.66
CA ALA A 163 18.94 16.75 1.44
C ALA A 163 17.71 15.87 1.69
N LEU A 164 17.72 15.03 2.73
CA LEU A 164 16.62 14.11 3.04
C LEU A 164 15.30 14.84 3.33
N PRO A 165 15.25 15.93 4.11
CA PRO A 165 13.99 16.66 4.34
C PRO A 165 13.38 17.23 3.05
N VAL A 166 14.21 17.82 2.17
CA VAL A 166 13.77 18.39 0.88
C VAL A 166 13.26 17.29 -0.05
N PHE A 167 13.99 16.17 -0.15
CA PHE A 167 13.54 15.01 -0.89
C PHE A 167 12.22 14.45 -0.35
N SER A 168 12.12 14.31 0.98
CA SER A 168 10.94 13.81 1.68
C SER A 168 9.71 14.65 1.36
N GLU A 169 9.83 15.97 1.38
CA GLU A 169 8.73 16.88 1.05
C GLU A 169 8.20 16.64 -0.37
N HIS A 170 9.10 16.57 -1.36
CA HIS A 170 8.72 16.27 -2.74
C HIS A 170 8.11 14.87 -2.87
N PHE A 171 8.71 13.86 -2.24
CA PHE A 171 8.23 12.48 -2.30
C PHE A 171 6.82 12.33 -1.71
N VAL A 172 6.59 12.92 -0.53
CA VAL A 172 5.26 12.90 0.14
C VAL A 172 4.22 13.67 -0.68
N ARG A 173 4.60 14.82 -1.26
CA ARG A 173 3.70 15.59 -2.13
C ARG A 173 3.28 14.77 -3.36
N LEU A 174 4.25 14.18 -4.06
CA LEU A 174 3.97 13.37 -5.26
C LEU A 174 3.19 12.10 -4.92
N ALA A 175 3.41 11.50 -3.74
CA ALA A 175 2.64 10.34 -3.28
C ALA A 175 1.16 10.69 -3.07
N ARG A 176 0.88 11.89 -2.56
CA ARG A 176 -0.48 12.42 -2.43
C ARG A 176 -1.14 12.65 -3.78
N GLU A 177 -0.40 13.19 -4.75
CA GLU A 177 -0.89 13.38 -6.12
C GLU A 177 -1.19 12.03 -6.79
N LEU A 178 -0.31 11.03 -6.63
CA LEU A 178 -0.53 9.67 -7.11
C LEU A 178 -1.79 9.06 -6.48
N ARG A 179 -2.01 9.27 -5.17
CA ARG A 179 -3.21 8.82 -4.47
C ARG A 179 -4.49 9.48 -5.01
N ALA A 180 -4.40 10.73 -5.44
CA ALA A 180 -5.48 11.47 -6.07
C ALA A 180 -5.74 11.07 -7.54
N GLY A 181 -4.94 10.17 -8.10
CA GLY A 181 -5.10 9.65 -9.46
C GLY A 181 -4.10 10.23 -10.48
N ALA A 182 -3.07 10.96 -10.06
CA ALA A 182 -2.00 11.36 -10.95
C ALA A 182 -1.20 10.13 -11.42
N HIS A 183 -0.73 10.15 -12.66
CA HIS A 183 0.09 9.08 -13.23
C HIS A 183 1.53 9.55 -13.42
N PHE A 184 2.48 8.73 -12.97
CA PHE A 184 3.91 8.98 -13.11
C PHE A 184 4.53 7.89 -13.97
N GLU A 185 4.99 8.27 -15.16
CA GLU A 185 5.64 7.34 -16.09
C GLU A 185 7.08 7.07 -15.68
N GLN A 186 7.58 5.89 -16.07
CA GLN A 186 9.01 5.60 -16.01
C GLN A 186 9.77 6.52 -16.96
N PRO A 187 10.97 6.97 -16.59
CA PRO A 187 11.77 7.80 -17.49
C PRO A 187 12.06 7.05 -18.79
N ALA A 188 11.83 7.72 -19.92
CA ALA A 188 12.17 7.17 -21.23
C ALA A 188 13.67 6.89 -21.31
N LEU A 189 14.04 5.67 -21.72
CA LEU A 189 15.43 5.24 -21.82
C LEU A 189 16.24 6.27 -22.62
N ALA A 190 17.34 6.72 -22.05
CA ALA A 190 18.30 7.51 -22.79
C ALA A 190 18.96 6.57 -23.80
N VAL A 191 18.62 6.75 -25.07
CA VAL A 191 19.27 6.05 -26.17
C VAL A 191 20.72 6.53 -26.18
N ASP A 192 21.67 5.62 -25.98
CA ASP A 192 23.10 5.92 -26.06
C ASP A 192 23.39 6.39 -27.50
N GLU A 193 23.55 7.68 -27.70
CA GLU A 193 24.14 8.24 -28.92
C GLU A 193 25.66 8.08 -28.80
N GLN A 194 26.14 6.84 -28.92
CA GLN A 194 27.56 6.53 -28.91
C GLN A 194 28.11 6.54 -30.35
N VAL A 195 29.11 7.41 -30.55
CA VAL A 195 30.17 7.42 -31.58
C VAL A 195 29.90 8.11 -32.92
N LYS A 196 30.03 9.44 -32.93
CA LYS A 196 30.87 10.17 -33.90
C LYS A 196 31.90 10.92 -33.07
N THR A 197 33.17 10.53 -33.04
CA THR A 197 34.17 10.81 -34.08
C THR A 197 35.46 10.08 -33.70
#